data_AF-A0A3Q8T2G1-F1
#
_entry.id   AF-A0A3Q8T2G1-F1
#
_cell.length_a   1.000
_cell.length_b   1.000
_cell.length_c   1.000
_cell.angle_alpha   90.00
_cell.angle_beta   90.00
_cell.angle_gamma   90.00
#
_symmetry.space_group_name_H-M   'P 1'
#
loop_
_entity.id
_entity.type
_entity.pdbx_description
1 polymer ?
#
loop_
_entity_poly.entity_id
_entity_poly.type
_entity_poly.pdbx_seq_one_letter_code
_entity_poly.pdbx_strand_id
1 'polypeptide(L)'
;MNCSKEGIRHYLGLSNDAFYGTLLKDIDTKASFDQGYALRNFLIRMKQMEVAMDGNIKMLIHLGKVYLGQTDKVLAVEHTNTKPLLKINNEALKEMARRILIQDKE
;
A
#
# COMPACT_ATOMS: atom_id res chain seq x y z
N MET A 1 -6.70 17.23 -5.50
CA MET A 1 -7.93 16.95 -4.71
C MET A 1 -8.14 15.45 -4.62
N ASN A 2 -7.62 14.80 -3.58
CA ASN A 2 -8.05 13.44 -3.24
C ASN A 2 -9.29 13.57 -2.35
N CYS A 3 -10.37 12.86 -2.68
CA CYS A 3 -11.57 12.81 -1.85
C CYS A 3 -11.25 11.97 -0.60
N SER A 4 -10.56 12.61 0.35
CA SER A 4 -10.15 11.98 1.61
C SER A 4 -11.39 11.75 2.47
N LYS A 5 -11.32 10.75 3.36
CA LYS A 5 -12.38 10.47 4.33
C LYS A 5 -12.73 11.73 5.15
N GLU A 6 -11.72 12.52 5.51
CA GLU A 6 -11.91 13.82 6.16
C GLU A 6 -12.63 14.86 5.30
N GLY A 7 -12.33 14.91 4.00
CA GLY A 7 -13.03 15.80 3.08
C GLY A 7 -14.50 15.42 2.92
N ILE A 8 -14.80 14.12 2.82
CA ILE A 8 -16.16 13.61 2.75
C ILE A 8 -16.91 13.93 4.04
N ARG A 9 -16.29 13.66 5.19
CA ARG A 9 -16.86 13.97 6.50
C ARG A 9 -17.20 15.47 6.63
N HIS A 10 -16.24 16.33 6.27
CA HIS A 10 -16.45 17.78 6.33
C HIS A 10 -17.56 18.24 5.39
N TYR A 11 -17.62 17.70 4.17
CA TYR A 11 -18.69 18.00 3.22
C TYR A 11 -20.07 17.59 3.74
N LEU A 12 -20.16 16.43 4.40
CA LEU A 12 -21.40 15.94 5.02
C LEU A 12 -21.73 16.62 6.35
N GLY A 13 -20.86 17.49 6.88
CA GLY A 13 -21.07 18.18 8.16
C GLY A 13 -21.06 17.26 9.37
N LEU A 14 -20.43 16.09 9.29
CA LEU A 14 -20.44 15.07 10.35
C LEU A 14 -19.26 15.23 11.32
N SER A 15 -19.50 14.91 12.60
CA SER A 15 -18.41 14.77 13.58
C SER A 15 -17.55 13.54 13.26
N ASN A 16 -16.31 13.52 13.76
CA ASN A 16 -15.41 12.37 13.59
C ASN A 16 -16.04 11.09 14.13
N ASP A 17 -16.58 11.13 15.35
CA ASP A 17 -17.16 9.97 16.01
C ASP A 17 -18.40 9.45 15.28
N ALA A 18 -19.25 10.34 14.74
CA ALA A 18 -20.42 9.94 13.96
C ALA A 18 -19.99 9.29 12.63
N PHE A 19 -19.05 9.91 11.92
CA PHE A 19 -18.61 9.43 10.61
C PHE A 19 -17.89 8.08 10.69
N TYR A 20 -16.87 7.98 11.56
CA TYR A 20 -16.13 6.73 11.73
C TYR A 20 -16.95 5.69 12.49
N GLY A 21 -17.83 6.11 13.40
CA GLY A 21 -18.77 5.22 14.08
C GLY A 21 -19.70 4.50 13.11
N THR A 22 -20.25 5.21 12.12
CA THR A 22 -21.08 4.60 11.07
C THR A 22 -20.24 3.74 10.13
N LEU A 23 -19.09 4.25 9.65
CA LEU A 23 -18.23 3.55 8.70
C LEU A 23 -17.64 2.22 9.24
N LEU A 24 -17.37 2.16 10.54
CA LEU A 24 -16.80 0.98 11.19
C LEU A 24 -17.86 -0.04 11.64
N LYS A 25 -19.09 0.41 11.89
CA LYS A 25 -20.17 -0.46 12.39
C LYS A 25 -21.02 -1.08 11.28
N ASP A 26 -21.19 -0.38 10.17
CA ASP A 26 -22.11 -0.79 9.11
C ASP A 26 -21.36 -1.32 7.88
N ILE A 27 -21.52 -2.62 7.61
CA ILE A 27 -20.88 -3.33 6.50
C ILE A 27 -21.32 -2.74 5.16
N ASP A 28 -22.57 -2.30 5.04
CA ASP A 28 -23.14 -1.79 3.78
C ASP A 28 -22.57 -0.41 3.41
N THR A 29 -22.28 0.41 4.42
CA THR A 29 -21.68 1.74 4.19
C THR A 29 -20.26 1.60 3.66
N LYS A 30 -19.45 0.70 4.24
CA LYS A 30 -18.09 0.42 3.76
C LYS A 30 -18.11 -0.09 2.32
N ALA A 31 -18.99 -1.05 2.01
CA ALA A 31 -19.14 -1.57 0.66
C ALA A 31 -19.50 -0.48 -0.36
N SER A 32 -20.39 0.44 0.00
CA SER A 32 -20.79 1.57 -0.83
C SER A 32 -19.62 2.54 -1.11
N PHE A 33 -18.78 2.82 -0.10
CA PHE A 33 -17.57 3.61 -0.30
C PHE A 33 -16.57 2.91 -1.22
N ASP A 34 -16.34 1.61 -1.04
CA ASP A 34 -15.44 0.83 -1.87
C ASP A 34 -15.89 0.83 -3.34
N GLN A 35 -17.20 0.73 -3.59
CA GLN A 35 -17.78 0.88 -4.94
C GLN A 35 -17.52 2.27 -5.53
N GLY A 36 -17.72 3.33 -4.75
CA GLY A 36 -17.42 4.70 -5.18
C GLY A 36 -15.94 4.91 -5.53
N TYR A 37 -15.02 4.35 -4.73
CA TYR A 37 -13.59 4.38 -5.04
C TYR A 37 -13.24 3.59 -6.30
N ALA A 38 -13.86 2.42 -6.50
CA ALA A 38 -13.68 1.62 -7.70
C ALA A 38 -14.14 2.36 -8.97
N LEU A 39 -15.32 2.97 -8.94
CA LEU A 39 -15.84 3.79 -10.05
C LEU A 39 -14.91 4.97 -10.35
N ARG A 40 -14.46 5.70 -9.32
CA ARG A 40 -13.51 6.79 -9.48
C ARG A 40 -12.23 6.32 -10.17
N ASN A 41 -11.65 5.22 -9.71
CA ASN A 41 -10.41 4.69 -10.28
C ASN A 41 -10.60 4.25 -11.74
N PHE A 42 -11.76 3.68 -12.07
CA PHE A 42 -12.13 3.35 -13.45
C PHE A 42 -12.19 4.60 -14.34
N LEU A 43 -12.89 5.66 -13.91
CA LEU A 43 -12.98 6.91 -14.67
C LEU A 43 -11.61 7.57 -14.89
N ILE A 44 -10.73 7.51 -13.89
CA ILE A 44 -9.38 8.06 -14.00
C ILE A 44 -8.54 7.26 -15.01
N ARG A 45 -8.66 5.93 -15.04
CA ARG A 45 -8.00 5.09 -16.06
C ARG A 45 -8.54 5.36 -17.46
N MET A 46 -9.84 5.57 -17.61
CA MET A 46 -10.43 6.00 -18.88
C MET A 46 -9.84 7.33 -19.35
N LYS A 47 -9.71 8.32 -18.44
CA LYS A 47 -9.11 9.61 -18.78
C LYS A 47 -7.62 9.47 -19.12
N GLN A 48 -6.89 8.58 -18.45
CA GLN A 48 -5.52 8.27 -18.82
C GLN A 48 -5.42 7.73 -20.25
N MET A 49 -6.31 6.84 -20.65
CA MET A 49 -6.34 6.30 -22.01
C MET A 49 -6.59 7.42 -23.04
N GLU A 50 -7.59 8.26 -22.81
CA GLU A 50 -7.89 9.41 -23.68
C GLU A 50 -6.68 10.34 -23.85
N VAL A 51 -6.06 10.70 -22.73
CA VAL A 51 -4.88 11.57 -22.68
C VAL A 51 -3.65 10.94 -23.34
N ALA A 52 -3.52 9.61 -23.27
CA ALA A 52 -2.48 8.88 -23.98
C ALA A 52 -2.70 8.92 -25.50
N MET A 53 -3.96 8.80 -25.96
CA MET A 53 -4.31 8.92 -27.38
C MET A 53 -4.12 10.34 -27.91
N ASP A 54 -4.36 11.36 -27.08
CA ASP A 54 -4.13 12.77 -27.38
C ASP A 54 -2.65 13.18 -27.34
N GLY A 55 -1.75 12.27 -26.90
CA GLY A 55 -0.31 12.54 -26.82
C GLY A 55 0.11 13.44 -25.65
N ASN A 56 -0.77 13.70 -24.68
CA ASN A 56 -0.48 14.54 -23.51
C ASN A 56 0.17 13.72 -22.37
N ILE A 57 1.44 13.39 -22.58
CA ILE A 57 2.26 12.54 -21.69
C ILE A 57 2.30 13.07 -20.24
N LYS A 58 2.36 14.39 -20.04
CA LYS A 58 2.42 15.01 -18.71
C LYS A 58 1.18 14.67 -17.88
N MET A 59 0.00 14.79 -18.49
CA MET A 59 -1.26 14.50 -17.82
C MET A 59 -1.42 13.00 -17.56
N LEU A 60 -0.96 12.13 -18.48
CA LEU A 60 -0.95 10.68 -18.28
C LEU A 60 -0.18 10.28 -17.02
N ILE A 61 1.06 10.79 -16.89
CA ILE A 61 1.93 10.52 -15.73
C ILE A 61 1.31 11.11 -14.46
N HIS A 62 0.80 12.34 -14.52
CA HIS A 62 0.18 13.00 -13.37
C HIS A 62 -1.00 12.19 -12.82
N LEU A 63 -1.91 11.74 -13.70
CA LEU A 63 -3.05 10.92 -13.32
C LEU A 63 -2.62 9.60 -12.66
N GLY A 64 -1.57 8.96 -13.20
CA GLY A 64 -1.04 7.70 -12.68
C GLY A 64 -0.44 7.85 -11.30
N LYS A 65 0.47 8.82 -11.13
CA LYS A 65 1.20 9.02 -9.89
C LYS A 65 0.32 9.60 -8.78
N VAL A 66 -0.45 10.65 -9.06
CA VAL A 66 -1.19 11.40 -8.03
C VAL A 66 -2.47 10.70 -7.60
N TYR A 67 -3.21 10.12 -8.56
CA TYR A 67 -4.56 9.64 -8.29
C TYR A 67 -4.71 8.13 -8.25
N LEU A 68 -3.84 7.39 -8.94
CA LEU A 68 -3.83 5.92 -8.93
C LEU A 68 -2.69 5.32 -8.08
N GLY A 69 -1.80 6.17 -7.54
CA GLY A 69 -0.70 5.73 -6.68
C GLY A 69 0.37 4.93 -7.43
N GLN A 70 0.51 5.12 -8.74
CA GLN A 70 1.60 4.51 -9.49
C GLN A 70 2.93 5.05 -8.98
N THR A 71 3.81 4.15 -8.56
CA THR A 71 5.17 4.48 -8.15
C THR A 71 6.14 4.16 -9.27
N ASP A 72 7.24 4.91 -9.33
CA ASP A 72 8.32 4.56 -10.24
C ASP A 72 8.87 3.19 -9.84
N LYS A 73 9.06 2.31 -10.83
CA LYS A 73 9.71 1.03 -10.59
C LYS A 73 11.14 1.33 -10.16
N VAL A 74 11.46 1.04 -8.90
CA VAL A 74 12.86 1.02 -8.45
C VAL A 74 13.54 -0.08 -9.25
N LEU A 75 14.30 0.30 -10.26
CA LEU A 75 15.23 -0.61 -10.90
C LEU A 75 16.23 -0.96 -9.81
N ALA A 76 16.11 -2.17 -9.25
CA ALA A 76 17.20 -2.74 -8.47
C ALA A 76 18.39 -2.78 -9.42
N VAL A 77 19.29 -1.82 -9.28
CA VAL A 77 20.66 -1.99 -9.76
C VAL A 77 21.16 -3.13 -8.91
N GLU A 78 21.09 -4.36 -9.45
CA GLU A 78 21.79 -5.49 -8.89
C GLU A 78 23.27 -5.14 -8.93
N HIS A 79 23.75 -4.50 -7.87
CA HIS A 79 25.16 -4.51 -7.58
C HIS A 79 25.50 -5.98 -7.37
N THR A 80 26.10 -6.58 -8.39
CA THR A 80 26.75 -7.88 -8.35
C THR A 80 27.92 -7.82 -7.36
N ASN A 81 27.60 -7.74 -6.09
CA ASN A 81 28.50 -7.98 -4.98
C ASN A 81 27.85 -9.09 -4.18
N THR A 82 28.01 -10.30 -4.69
CA THR A 82 27.78 -11.54 -3.93
C THR A 82 28.68 -11.51 -2.70
N LYS A 83 28.24 -10.87 -1.62
CA LYS A 83 28.71 -11.23 -0.28
C LYS A 83 28.24 -12.66 -0.08
N PRO A 84 29.15 -13.65 0.08
CA PRO A 84 28.71 -14.99 0.39
C PRO A 84 27.92 -14.91 1.70
N LEU A 85 26.65 -15.31 1.65
CA LEU A 85 25.90 -15.63 2.85
C LEU A 85 26.76 -16.64 3.61
N LEU A 86 27.28 -16.24 4.77
CA LEU A 86 27.96 -17.15 5.68
C LEU A 86 26.99 -18.31 5.92
N LYS A 87 27.27 -19.46 5.30
CA LYS A 87 26.53 -20.70 5.57
C LYS A 87 26.85 -21.06 7.02
N ILE A 88 26.03 -20.59 7.94
CA ILE A 88 26.13 -20.97 9.34
C ILE A 88 25.90 -22.48 9.37
N ASN A 89 26.92 -23.22 9.82
CA ASN A 89 26.83 -24.67 9.88
C ASN A 89 25.77 -25.06 10.92
N ASN A 90 24.73 -25.77 10.48
CA ASN A 90 23.60 -26.18 11.31
C ASN A 90 24.03 -26.98 12.55
N GLU A 91 25.20 -27.63 12.52
CA GLU A 91 25.73 -28.34 13.69
C GLU A 91 26.19 -27.38 14.80
N ALA A 92 26.86 -26.28 14.44
CA ALA A 92 27.30 -25.28 15.40
C ALA A 92 26.11 -24.56 16.07
N LEU A 93 25.04 -24.31 15.30
CA LEU A 93 23.77 -23.78 15.83
C LEU A 93 23.12 -24.73 16.83
N LYS A 94 23.09 -26.04 16.53
CA LYS A 94 22.54 -27.05 17.45
C LYS A 94 23.35 -27.16 18.74
N GLU A 95 24.68 -27.04 18.67
CA GLU A 95 25.53 -27.11 19.85
C GLU A 95 25.37 -25.88 20.74
N MET A 96 25.31 -24.68 20.15
CA MET A 96 24.99 -23.45 20.90
C MET A 96 23.61 -23.53 21.56
N ALA A 97 22.60 -24.02 20.84
CA ALA A 97 21.25 -24.18 21.40
C ALA A 97 21.22 -25.17 22.58
N ARG A 98 21.99 -26.27 22.54
CA ARG A 98 22.08 -27.20 23.68
C ARG A 98 22.73 -26.55 24.90
N ARG A 99 23.78 -25.75 24.73
CA ARG A 99 24.48 -25.10 25.85
C ARG A 99 23.56 -24.11 26.58
N ILE A 100 22.76 -23.35 25.84
CA ILE A 100 21.79 -22.40 26.42
C ILE A 100 20.73 -23.14 27.24
N LEU A 101 20.15 -24.23 26.71
CA LEU A 101 19.12 -25.01 27.39
C LEU A 101 19.60 -25.76 28.64
N ILE A 102 20.90 -26.00 28.77
CA ILE A 102 21.49 -26.63 29.95
C ILE A 102 21.75 -25.59 31.06
N GLN A 103 22.11 -24.36 30.69
CA GLN A 103 22.33 -23.27 31.66
C GLN A 103 21.04 -22.82 32.38
N ASP A 104 19.87 -22.99 31.77
CA ASP A 104 18.58 -22.67 32.40
C ASP A 104 18.05 -23.76 33.36
N LYS A 105 18.81 -24.84 33.58
CA LYS A 105 18.40 -25.99 34.43
C LYS A 105 19.23 -26.18 35.70
N GLU A 106 20.17 -25.29 35.99
CA GLU A 106 20.82 -25.15 37.31
C GLU A 106 20.28 -23.91 38.04
#